data_AF-A0A4Q3ZB18-F1
#
_entry.id   AF-A0A4Q3ZB18-F1
#
_cell.length_a   1.000
_cell.length_b   1.000
_cell.length_c   1.000
_cell.angle_alpha   90.00
_cell.angle_beta   90.00
_cell.angle_gamma   90.00
#
_symmetry.space_group_name_H-M   'P 1'
#
loop_
_entity.id
_entity.type
_entity.pdbx_description
1 polymer ?
#
loop_
_entity_poly.entity_id
_entity_poly.type
_entity_poly.pdbx_seq_one_letter_code
_entity_poly.pdbx_strand_id
1 'polypeptide(L)'
;MSDLATTTAVTVQDVPRRINWFLPHRIVMILIFVAGVILAATTMRWDWLPQYQGQLVAGVGRTLMLLFSSAAVGMVLALLLGLVQVTGPRPLSWLATGFCSIIRGTPLLLQLWL
;
A
#
# COMPACT_ATOMS: atom_id res chain seq x y z
N MET A 1 -23.49 44.65 -4.99
CA MET A 1 -22.49 44.92 -6.06
C MET A 1 -21.08 45.02 -5.45
N SER A 2 -20.67 44.05 -4.63
CA SER A 2 -19.34 43.96 -4.01
C SER A 2 -18.70 42.56 -4.10
N ASP A 3 -19.42 41.56 -4.60
CA ASP A 3 -18.97 40.15 -4.61
C ASP A 3 -18.56 39.62 -5.99
N LEU A 4 -18.23 40.50 -6.95
CA LEU A 4 -17.79 40.09 -8.30
C LEU A 4 -16.27 40.25 -8.52
N ALA A 5 -15.53 40.72 -7.51
CA ALA A 5 -14.08 40.95 -7.61
C ALA A 5 -13.21 39.81 -7.04
N THR A 6 -13.81 38.80 -6.39
CA THR A 6 -13.07 37.71 -5.74
C THR A 6 -12.93 36.47 -6.64
N THR A 7 -13.58 36.46 -7.80
CA THR A 7 -13.45 35.38 -8.79
C THR A 7 -12.36 35.76 -9.79
N THR A 8 -11.44 34.82 -10.06
CA THR A 8 -10.34 34.86 -11.06
C THR A 8 -9.03 35.57 -10.69
N ALA A 9 -8.29 35.01 -9.74
CA ALA A 9 -6.83 35.13 -9.76
C ALA A 9 -6.20 33.73 -9.73
N VAL A 10 -6.34 32.97 -10.82
CA VAL A 10 -5.42 31.86 -11.10
C VAL A 10 -4.08 32.51 -11.43
N THR A 11 -3.18 32.54 -10.46
CA THR A 11 -1.88 33.19 -10.62
C THR A 11 -0.99 32.31 -11.49
N VAL A 12 -0.11 32.91 -12.30
CA VAL A 12 0.83 32.24 -13.21
C VAL A 12 1.76 31.22 -12.50
N GLN A 13 1.74 31.18 -11.17
CA GLN A 13 2.46 30.20 -10.36
C GLN A 13 1.87 28.77 -10.43
N ASP A 14 0.63 28.61 -10.89
CA ASP A 14 -0.02 27.29 -11.04
C ASP A 14 0.40 26.54 -12.32
N VAL A 15 1.37 27.06 -13.08
CA VAL A 15 1.89 26.35 -14.25
C VAL A 15 2.75 25.17 -13.77
N PRO A 16 2.39 23.91 -14.09
CA PRO A 16 3.21 22.77 -13.72
C PRO A 16 4.61 22.94 -14.28
N ARG A 17 5.61 23.02 -13.40
CA ARG A 17 7.03 23.15 -13.78
C ARG A 17 7.35 22.03 -14.76
N ARG A 18 7.71 22.38 -16.00
CA ARG A 18 8.09 21.42 -17.05
C ARG A 18 9.18 20.52 -16.47
N ILE A 19 8.82 19.26 -16.22
CA ILE A 19 9.72 18.28 -15.66
C ILE A 19 10.82 18.07 -16.69
N ASN A 20 12.03 18.59 -16.40
CA ASN A 20 13.19 18.34 -17.24
C ASN A 20 13.62 16.89 -17.02
N TRP A 21 13.03 15.98 -17.80
CA TRP A 21 13.33 14.55 -17.78
C TRP A 21 14.83 14.25 -17.93
N PHE A 22 15.56 15.14 -18.58
CA PHE A 22 16.99 15.06 -18.88
C PHE A 22 17.92 15.55 -17.76
N LEU A 23 17.47 15.50 -16.49
CA LEU A 23 18.39 15.61 -15.36
C LEU A 23 19.35 14.42 -15.42
N PRO A 24 20.68 14.62 -15.47
CA PRO A 24 21.65 13.54 -15.66
C PRO A 24 21.51 12.44 -14.60
N HIS A 25 21.12 12.81 -13.37
CA HIS A 25 20.86 11.88 -12.29
C HIS A 25 19.73 10.87 -12.60
N ARG A 26 18.61 11.29 -13.21
CA ARG A 26 17.49 10.39 -13.54
C ARG A 26 17.89 9.38 -14.62
N ILE A 27 18.67 9.83 -15.61
CA ILE A 27 19.20 8.97 -16.68
C ILE A 27 20.14 7.94 -16.08
N VAL A 28 21.04 8.35 -15.17
CA VAL A 28 21.96 7.44 -14.49
C VAL A 28 21.20 6.38 -13.66
N MET A 29 20.17 6.78 -12.91
CA MET A 29 19.35 5.82 -12.14
C MET A 29 18.61 4.82 -13.04
N ILE A 30 18.04 5.30 -14.16
CA ILE A 30 17.37 4.43 -15.13
C ILE A 30 18.38 3.45 -15.75
N LEU A 31 19.56 3.92 -16.15
CA LEU A 31 20.61 3.07 -16.73
C LEU A 31 21.08 2.00 -15.75
N ILE A 32 21.30 2.35 -14.48
CA ILE A 32 21.68 1.39 -13.44
C ILE A 32 20.57 0.36 -13.23
N PHE A 33 19.31 0.80 -13.14
CA PHE A 33 18.17 -0.11 -13.00
C PHE A 33 18.05 -1.06 -14.20
N VAL A 34 18.14 -0.54 -15.42
CA VAL A 34 18.08 -1.34 -16.65
C VAL A 34 19.25 -2.31 -16.73
N ALA A 35 20.47 -1.87 -16.42
CA ALA A 35 21.64 -2.75 -16.37
C ALA A 35 21.45 -3.87 -15.33
N GLY A 36 20.93 -3.55 -14.14
CA GLY A 36 20.61 -4.53 -13.11
C GLY A 36 19.57 -5.56 -13.56
N VAL A 37 18.50 -5.12 -14.24
CA VAL A 37 17.46 -6.00 -14.79
C VAL A 37 18.02 -6.89 -15.90
N ILE A 38 18.80 -6.34 -16.82
CA ILE A 38 19.43 -7.11 -17.91
C ILE A 38 20.36 -8.16 -17.33
N LEU A 39 21.24 -7.77 -16.40
CA LEU A 39 22.15 -8.70 -15.74
C LEU A 39 21.37 -9.79 -15.01
N ALA A 40 20.34 -9.45 -14.24
CA ALA A 40 19.49 -10.44 -13.56
C ALA A 40 18.83 -11.39 -14.57
N ALA A 41 18.30 -10.87 -15.69
CA ALA A 41 17.66 -11.67 -16.72
C ALA A 41 18.63 -12.62 -17.45
N THR A 42 19.88 -12.23 -17.68
CA THR A 42 20.85 -13.07 -18.42
C THR A 42 21.72 -13.94 -17.53
N THR A 43 22.00 -13.52 -16.30
CA THR A 43 22.91 -14.24 -15.38
C THR A 43 22.20 -15.18 -14.42
N MET A 44 20.91 -14.95 -14.12
CA MET A 44 20.15 -15.89 -13.31
C MET A 44 19.86 -17.17 -14.09
N ARG A 45 19.83 -18.29 -13.37
CA ARG A 45 19.41 -19.59 -13.91
C ARG A 45 17.90 -19.63 -13.98
N TRP A 46 17.33 -19.62 -15.19
CA TRP A 46 15.88 -19.64 -15.42
C TRP A 46 15.32 -21.03 -15.71
N ASP A 47 16.17 -22.07 -15.69
CA ASP A 47 15.81 -23.45 -16.05
C ASP A 47 14.67 -24.04 -15.18
N TRP A 48 14.53 -23.56 -13.94
CA TRP A 48 13.50 -24.02 -13.01
C TRP A 48 12.14 -23.35 -13.24
N LEU A 49 12.09 -22.17 -13.88
CA LEU A 49 10.86 -21.39 -13.98
C LEU A 49 9.73 -22.16 -14.70
N PRO A 50 9.96 -22.83 -15.85
CA PRO A 50 8.92 -23.60 -16.53
C PRO A 50 8.43 -24.81 -15.73
N GLN A 51 9.27 -25.37 -14.86
CA GLN A 51 8.91 -26.51 -14.01
C GLN A 51 7.99 -26.10 -12.85
N TYR A 52 8.22 -24.92 -12.26
CA TYR A 52 7.47 -24.44 -11.09
C TYR A 52 6.39 -23.40 -11.41
N GLN A 53 6.26 -22.95 -12.67
CA GLN A 53 5.27 -21.93 -13.08
C GLN A 53 3.84 -22.23 -12.58
N GLY A 54 3.40 -23.50 -12.66
CA GLY A 54 2.07 -23.89 -12.19
C GLY A 54 1.90 -23.72 -10.69
N GLN A 55 2.94 -24.03 -9.91
CA GLN A 55 2.94 -23.84 -8.46
C GLN A 55 3.01 -22.37 -8.08
N LEU A 56 3.75 -21.55 -8.85
CA LEU A 56 3.79 -20.10 -8.65
C LEU A 56 2.43 -19.46 -8.91
N VAL A 57 1.76 -19.82 -10.00
CA VAL A 57 0.41 -19.32 -10.32
C VAL A 57 -0.60 -19.77 -9.27
N ALA A 58 -0.54 -21.05 -8.85
CA ALA A 58 -1.38 -21.55 -7.75
C ALA A 58 -1.09 -20.81 -6.44
N GLY A 59 0.19 -20.49 -6.16
CA GLY A 59 0.61 -19.69 -5.01
C GLY A 59 0.02 -18.29 -5.04
N VAL A 60 0.08 -17.60 -6.18
CA VAL A 60 -0.56 -16.29 -6.38
C VAL A 60 -2.07 -16.37 -6.15
N GLY A 61 -2.73 -17.42 -6.66
CA GLY A 61 -4.15 -17.64 -6.39
C GLY A 61 -4.46 -17.78 -4.90
N ARG A 62 -3.64 -18.54 -4.17
CA ARG A 62 -3.78 -18.73 -2.72
C ARG A 62 -3.55 -17.42 -1.95
N THR A 63 -2.53 -16.64 -2.30
CA THR A 63 -2.29 -15.35 -1.63
C THR A 63 -3.41 -14.37 -1.88
N LEU A 64 -3.97 -14.32 -3.10
CA LEU A 64 -5.15 -13.52 -3.40
C LEU A 64 -6.37 -13.97 -2.60
N MET A 65 -6.61 -15.27 -2.53
CA MET A 65 -7.73 -15.82 -1.76
C MET A 65 -7.60 -15.48 -0.27
N LEU A 66 -6.40 -15.65 0.31
CA LEU A 66 -6.11 -15.27 1.69
C LEU A 66 -6.25 -13.77 1.91
N LEU A 67 -5.72 -12.94 1.00
CA LEU A 67 -5.83 -11.49 1.06
C LEU A 67 -7.29 -11.05 1.08
N PHE A 68 -8.11 -11.49 0.14
CA PHE A 68 -9.50 -11.06 0.04
C PHE A 68 -10.36 -11.62 1.17
N SER A 69 -10.20 -12.89 1.53
CA SER A 69 -10.97 -13.50 2.63
C SER A 69 -10.65 -12.86 3.98
N SER A 70 -9.36 -12.68 4.30
CA SER A 70 -8.95 -12.03 5.54
C SER A 70 -9.32 -10.55 5.57
N ALA A 71 -9.17 -9.83 4.45
CA ALA A 71 -9.57 -8.42 4.37
C ALA A 71 -11.08 -8.26 4.54
N ALA A 72 -11.90 -9.13 3.92
CA ALA A 72 -13.35 -9.09 4.07
C ALA A 72 -13.78 -9.30 5.53
N VAL A 73 -13.26 -10.36 6.17
CA VAL A 73 -13.55 -10.64 7.59
C VAL A 73 -13.05 -9.51 8.49
N GLY A 74 -11.82 -9.06 8.27
CA GLY A 74 -11.21 -7.94 9.01
C GLY A 74 -12.00 -6.64 8.85
N MET A 75 -12.57 -6.37 7.67
CA MET A 75 -13.38 -5.18 7.41
C MET A 75 -14.70 -5.22 8.17
N VAL A 76 -15.38 -6.37 8.21
CA VAL A 76 -16.60 -6.55 9.00
C VAL A 76 -16.31 -6.30 10.48
N LEU A 77 -15.24 -6.91 11.02
CA LEU A 77 -14.84 -6.69 12.41
C LEU A 77 -14.46 -5.24 12.68
N ALA A 78 -13.71 -4.60 11.78
CA ALA A 78 -13.32 -3.20 11.90
C ALA A 78 -14.54 -2.27 11.92
N LEU A 79 -15.56 -2.54 11.11
CA LEU A 79 -16.79 -1.75 11.08
C LEU A 79 -17.56 -1.88 12.41
N LEU A 80 -17.68 -3.10 12.95
CA LEU A 80 -18.33 -3.33 14.25
C LEU A 80 -17.58 -2.61 15.38
N LEU A 81 -16.26 -2.75 15.44
CA LEU A 81 -15.40 -2.07 16.42
C LEU A 81 -15.45 -0.55 16.28
N GLY A 82 -15.53 -0.03 15.06
CA GLY A 82 -15.68 1.40 14.78
C GLY A 82 -17.01 1.96 15.26
N LEU A 83 -18.10 1.25 15.00
CA LEU A 83 -19.43 1.64 15.49
C LEU A 83 -19.48 1.66 17.02
N VAL A 84 -18.96 0.61 17.69
CA VAL A 84 -18.91 0.55 19.16
C VAL A 84 -18.10 1.71 19.76
N GLN A 85 -17.02 2.13 19.10
CA GLN A 85 -16.23 3.27 19.58
C GLN A 85 -16.98 4.60 19.49
N VAL A 86 -17.81 4.79 18.45
CA VAL A 86 -18.54 6.06 18.21
C VAL A 86 -19.84 6.15 19.00
N THR A 87 -20.62 5.06 19.09
CA THR A 87 -21.96 5.08 19.72
C THR A 87 -22.03 4.43 21.10
N GLY A 88 -20.99 3.70 21.53
CA GLY A 88 -21.02 2.94 22.77
C GLY A 88 -20.78 3.77 24.04
N PRO A 89 -21.34 3.36 25.20
CA PRO A 89 -21.05 3.96 26.50
C PRO A 89 -19.57 3.80 26.86
N ARG A 90 -19.02 4.76 27.64
CA ARG A 90 -17.57 4.90 27.96
C ARG A 90 -16.79 3.59 28.20
N PRO A 91 -17.26 2.60 28.99
CA PRO A 91 -16.49 1.37 29.21
C PRO A 91 -16.35 0.49 27.96
N LEU A 92 -17.37 0.43 27.09
CA LEU A 92 -17.35 -0.42 25.90
C LEU A 92 -16.47 0.17 24.79
N SER A 93 -16.49 1.50 24.65
CA SER A 93 -15.60 2.23 23.73
C SER A 93 -14.12 2.13 24.18
N TRP A 94 -13.85 2.16 25.49
CA TRP A 94 -12.50 1.97 26.04
C TRP A 94 -11.93 0.58 25.74
N LEU A 95 -12.73 -0.49 25.90
CA LEU A 95 -12.29 -1.86 25.61
C LEU A 95 -11.99 -2.06 24.11
N ALA A 96 -12.83 -1.52 23.22
CA ALA A 96 -12.61 -1.56 21.77
C ALA A 96 -11.34 -0.77 21.35
N THR A 97 -11.09 0.37 21.99
CA THR A 97 -9.90 1.20 21.78
C THR A 97 -8.63 0.48 22.27
N GLY A 98 -8.69 -0.18 23.42
CA GLY A 98 -7.61 -1.00 23.96
C GLY A 98 -7.23 -2.16 23.04
N PHE A 99 -8.22 -2.90 22.54
CA PHE A 99 -8.00 -3.97 21.56
C PHE A 99 -7.30 -3.45 20.29
N CYS A 100 -7.80 -2.35 19.72
CA CYS A 100 -7.20 -1.72 18.54
C CYS A 100 -5.76 -1.23 18.79
N SER A 101 -5.46 -0.76 20.00
CA SER A 101 -4.13 -0.27 20.38
C SER A 101 -3.12 -1.41 20.50
N ILE A 102 -3.51 -2.55 21.08
CA ILE A 102 -2.65 -3.72 21.22
C ILE A 102 -2.34 -4.33 19.85
N ILE A 103 -3.35 -4.51 18.99
CA ILE A 103 -3.20 -5.10 17.66
C ILE A 103 -2.29 -4.23 16.76
N ARG A 104 -2.40 -2.89 16.82
CA ARG A 104 -1.52 -1.98 16.06
C ARG A 104 -0.12 -1.81 16.65
N GLY A 105 0.01 -2.03 17.95
CA GLY A 105 1.26 -1.82 18.70
C GLY A 105 2.15 -3.06 18.82
N THR A 106 1.66 -4.25 18.49
CA THR A 106 2.44 -5.50 18.59
C THR A 106 2.91 -5.98 17.21
N PRO A 107 4.22 -6.28 17.05
CA PRO A 107 4.74 -6.74 15.76
C PRO A 107 4.17 -8.13 15.42
N LEU A 108 3.61 -8.26 14.21
CA LEU A 108 2.94 -9.48 13.70
C LEU A 108 3.84 -10.73 13.74
N LEU A 109 5.15 -10.55 13.57
CA LEU A 109 6.14 -11.61 13.74
C LEU A 109 6.12 -12.25 15.14
N LEU A 110 5.82 -11.47 16.18
CA LEU A 110 5.70 -11.95 17.56
C LEU A 110 4.38 -12.71 17.78
N GLN A 111 3.32 -12.36 17.04
CA GLN A 111 2.00 -13.02 17.12
C GLN A 111 1.94 -14.36 16.38
N LEU A 112 2.82 -14.59 15.39
CA LEU A 112 2.91 -15.86 14.67
C LEU A 112 3.89 -16.86 15.29
N TRP A 113 4.76 -16.42 16.21
CA TRP A 113 5.86 -17.22 16.74
C TRP A 113 5.60 -17.79 18.15
N LEU A 114 4.69 -17.19 18.94
CA LEU A 114 4.14 -17.77 20.16
C LEU A 114 2.90 -18.62 19.86
#